data_AF-A0A960GHG7-F1
#
_entry.id   AF-A0A960GHG7-F1
#
_cell.length_a   1.000
_cell.length_b   1.000
_cell.length_c   1.000
_cell.angle_alpha   90.00
_cell.angle_beta   90.00
_cell.angle_gamma   90.00
#
_symmetry.space_group_name_H-M   'P 1'
#
loop_
_entity.id
_entity.type
_entity.pdbx_description
1 polymer ?
#
loop_
_entity_poly.entity_id
_entity_poly.type
_entity_poly.pdbx_seq_one_letter_code
_entity_poly.pdbx_strand_id
1 'polypeptide(L)' 'LAARHVGWIQAGWGGRRPSAEAITGLAQMYVADERFAANYGGVEGAGYVRDALVLFAQSM' A
#
# COMPACT_ATOMS: atom_id res chain seq x y z
N LEU A 1 -8.14 -6.14 -5.44
CA LEU A 1 -6.72 -6.21 -5.04
C LEU A 1 -6.43 -5.36 -3.80
N ALA A 2 -6.70 -4.04 -3.84
CA ALA A 2 -6.38 -3.12 -2.75
C ALA A 2 -7.00 -3.49 -1.39
N ALA A 3 -8.30 -3.81 -1.33
CA ALA A 3 -8.96 -4.18 -0.06
C ALA A 3 -8.31 -5.41 0.61
N ARG A 4 -7.94 -6.44 -0.17
CA ARG A 4 -7.21 -7.61 0.33
C ARG A 4 -5.82 -7.23 0.84
N HIS A 5 -5.13 -6.34 0.13
CA HIS A 5 -3.81 -5.85 0.51
C HIS A 5 -3.85 -5.05 1.81
N VAL A 6 -4.85 -4.19 1.99
CA VAL A 6 -5.10 -3.49 3.27
C VAL A 6 -5.41 -4.48 4.39
N GLY A 7 -6.15 -5.56 4.10
CA GLY A 7 -6.35 -6.65 5.05
C GLY A 7 -5.05 -7.31 5.52
N TRP A 8 -4.07 -7.49 4.63
CA TRP A 8 -2.74 -7.98 5.00
C TRP A 8 -1.94 -7.00 5.83
N ILE A 9 -1.98 -5.70 5.48
CA ILE A 9 -1.34 -4.65 6.28
C ILE A 9 -1.93 -4.63 7.69
N GLN A 10 -3.26 -4.68 7.81
CA GLN A 10 -3.94 -4.74 9.09
C GLN A 10 -3.51 -5.96 9.91
N ALA A 11 -3.45 -7.15 9.30
CA ALA A 11 -2.99 -8.36 9.97
C ALA A 11 -1.54 -8.22 10.46
N GLY A 12 -0.64 -7.67 9.61
CA GLY A 12 0.75 -7.41 9.96
C GLY A 12 0.95 -6.33 11.04
N TRP A 13 -0.02 -5.43 11.21
CA TRP A 13 -0.02 -4.37 12.24
C TRP A 13 -0.79 -4.76 13.50
N GLY A 14 -0.87 -6.06 13.81
CA GLY A 14 -1.52 -6.56 15.02
C GLY A 14 -3.05 -6.42 15.01
N GLY A 15 -3.65 -6.45 13.82
CA GLY A 15 -5.11 -6.39 13.64
C GLY A 15 -5.71 -4.98 13.71
N ARG A 16 -4.91 -3.95 14.03
CA ARG A 16 -5.38 -2.56 14.07
C ARG A 16 -5.65 -2.05 12.66
N ARG A 17 -6.89 -1.61 12.40
CA ARG A 17 -7.28 -1.04 11.10
C ARG A 17 -6.42 0.21 10.81
N PRO A 18 -5.63 0.24 9.72
CA PRO A 18 -4.88 1.42 9.31
C PRO A 18 -5.82 2.58 8.98
N SER A 19 -5.38 3.82 9.18
CA SER A 19 -6.09 5.00 8.66
C SER A 19 -5.85 5.18 7.17
N ALA A 20 -6.70 5.97 6.50
CA ALA A 20 -6.50 6.35 5.10
C ALA A 20 -5.13 7.03 4.87
N GLU A 21 -4.72 7.88 5.81
CA GLU A 21 -3.41 8.54 5.78
C GLU A 21 -2.27 7.53 5.91
N ALA A 22 -2.38 6.56 6.82
CA ALA A 22 -1.35 5.53 6.99
C ALA A 22 -1.20 4.63 5.76
N ILE A 23 -2.32 4.26 5.11
CA ILE A 23 -2.30 3.52 3.84
C ILE A 23 -1.65 4.36 2.73
N THR A 24 -2.03 5.63 2.62
CA THR A 24 -1.46 6.54 1.61
C THR A 24 0.04 6.72 1.79
N GLY A 25 0.51 6.97 3.02
CA GLY A 25 1.94 7.12 3.31
C GLY A 25 2.74 5.86 3.00
N LEU A 26 2.23 4.69 3.39
CA LEU A 26 2.87 3.41 3.08
C LEU A 26 2.94 3.16 1.57
N ALA A 27 1.85 3.43 0.85
CA ALA A 27 1.79 3.29 -0.60
C ALA A 27 2.81 4.18 -1.32
N GLN A 28 3.00 5.42 -0.87
CA GLN A 28 4.05 6.31 -1.40
C GLN A 28 5.46 5.75 -1.16
N MET A 29 5.70 5.19 0.03
CA MET A 29 6.98 4.58 0.38
C MET A 29 7.33 3.37 -0.51
N TYR A 30 6.33 2.59 -0.97
CA TYR A 30 6.58 1.46 -1.90
C TYR A 30 7.23 1.90 -3.21
N VAL A 31 7.00 3.12 -3.66
CA VAL A 31 7.58 3.69 -4.89
C VAL A 31 8.85 4.49 -4.60
N ALA A 32 8.89 5.20 -3.46
CA ALA A 32 10.00 6.08 -3.11
C ALA A 32 11.31 5.32 -2.79
N ASP A 33 11.22 4.05 -2.40
CA ASP A 33 12.38 3.20 -2.08
C ASP A 33 12.42 1.97 -3.01
N GLU A 34 13.44 1.91 -3.86
CA GLU A 34 13.61 0.82 -4.84
C GLU A 34 13.68 -0.57 -4.21
N ARG A 35 14.13 -0.68 -2.95
CA ARG A 35 14.17 -1.95 -2.22
C ARG A 35 12.77 -2.51 -1.98
N PHE A 36 11.79 -1.62 -1.75
CA PHE A 36 10.40 -2.01 -1.65
C PHE A 36 9.80 -2.27 -3.03
N ALA A 37 10.09 -1.40 -3.99
CA ALA A 37 9.57 -1.53 -5.35
C ALA A 37 9.97 -2.87 -6.01
N ALA A 38 11.16 -3.40 -5.69
CA ALA A 38 11.62 -4.71 -6.15
C ALA A 38 10.65 -5.85 -5.83
N ASN A 39 9.88 -5.77 -4.73
CA ASN A 39 8.89 -6.79 -4.35
C ASN A 39 7.60 -6.75 -5.19
N TYR A 40 7.45 -5.71 -6.02
CA TYR A 40 6.30 -5.50 -6.89
C TYR A 40 6.67 -5.54 -8.37
N GLY A 41 7.86 -6.06 -8.73
CA GLY A 41 8.34 -6.07 -10.12
C GLY A 41 8.99 -4.76 -10.54
N GLY A 42 9.48 -3.96 -9.58
CA GLY A 42 10.12 -2.67 -9.82
C GLY A 42 9.16 -1.50 -9.68
N VAL A 43 9.63 -0.31 -10.04
CA VAL A 43 8.92 0.96 -9.85
C VAL A 43 7.55 0.98 -10.53
N GLU A 44 7.41 0.36 -11.71
CA GLU A 44 6.15 0.32 -12.44
C GLU A 44 5.07 -0.47 -11.68
N GLY A 45 5.38 -1.70 -11.26
CA GLY A 45 4.43 -2.51 -10.50
C GLY A 45 4.16 -1.97 -9.09
N ALA A 46 5.16 -1.37 -8.46
CA ALA A 46 4.97 -0.63 -7.21
C ALA A 46 4.04 0.58 -7.40
N GLY A 47 4.16 1.29 -8.54
CA GLY A 47 3.28 2.39 -8.92
C GLY A 47 1.83 1.95 -9.07
N TYR A 48 1.59 0.82 -9.74
CA TYR A 48 0.26 0.22 -9.84
C TYR A 48 -0.35 -0.10 -8.46
N VAL A 49 0.44 -0.70 -7.56
CA VAL A 49 -0.02 -1.00 -6.19
C VAL A 49 -0.28 0.28 -5.40
N ARG A 50 0.59 1.30 -5.52
CA ARG A 50 0.41 2.60 -4.88
C ARG A 50 -0.92 3.22 -5.29
N ASP A 51 -1.18 3.32 -6.60
CA ASP A 51 -2.39 3.98 -7.11
C ASP A 51 -3.66 3.26 -6.65
N ALA A 52 -3.64 1.93 -6.65
CA ALA A 52 -4.75 1.13 -6.13
C ALA A 52 -4.99 1.34 -4.62
N LEU A 53 -3.93 1.45 -3.81
CA LEU A 53 -4.04 1.70 -2.37
C LEU A 53 -4.49 3.13 -2.06
N VAL A 54 -4.01 4.13 -2.80
CA VAL A 54 -4.42 5.54 -2.64
C VAL A 54 -5.90 5.72 -2.99
N LEU A 55 -6.37 5.13 -4.09
CA LEU A 55 -7.80 5.16 -4.46
C LEU A 55 -8.66 4.45 -3.41
N PHE A 56 -8.20 3.32 -2.88
CA PHE A 56 -8.91 2.65 -1.80
C PHE A 56 -8.99 3.54 -0.55
N ALA A 57 -7.89 4.19 -0.17
CA ALA A 57 -7.82 5.07 1.00
C ALA A 57 -8.79 6.26 0.90
N GLN A 58 -9.03 6.80 -0.31
CA GLN A 58 -10.01 7.86 -0.53
C GLN A 58 -11.46 7.42 -0.29
N SER A 59 -11.73 6.10 -0.33
CA SER A 59 -13.05 5.51 -0.10
C SER A 59 -13.26 4.96 1.32
N MET A 60 -12.30 5.17 2.25
CA MET A 60 -12.29 4.56 3.59
C MET A 60 -13.16 5.25 4.63
#